data_AF-A0A6M0FGP2-F1
#
_entry.id   AF-A0A6M0FGP2-F1
#
_cell.length_a   1.000
_cell.length_b   1.000
_cell.length_c   1.000
_cell.angle_alpha   90.00
_cell.angle_beta   90.00
_cell.angle_gamma   90.00
#
_symmetry.space_group_name_H-M   'P 1'
#
loop_
_entity.id
_entity.type
_entity.pdbx_description
1 polymer ?
#
loop_
_entity_poly.entity_id
_entity_poly.type
_entity_poly.pdbx_seq_one_letter_code
_entity_poly.pdbx_strand_id
1 'polypeptide(L)' 'MRTYKCSECGFEADRDFNAAINLKNYVYQ' A
#
# COMPACT_ATOMS: atom_id res chain seq x y z
N MET A 1 -12.21 -5.91 -8.28
CA MET A 1 -11.48 -5.45 -7.08
C MET A 1 -9.99 -5.57 -7.36
N ARG A 2 -9.20 -4.50 -7.22
CA ARG A 2 -7.74 -4.52 -7.48
C ARG A 2 -7.01 -4.50 -6.14
N THR A 3 -6.76 -5.68 -5.57
CA THR A 3 -6.05 -5.84 -4.29
C THR A 3 -4.54 -5.89 -4.53
N TYR A 4 -3.77 -5.07 -3.81
CA TYR A 4 -2.33 -5.23 -3.67
C TYR A 4 -2.03 -6.33 -2.64
N LYS A 5 -1.10 -7.22 -2.96
CA LYS A 5 -0.60 -8.24 -2.04
C LYS A 5 0.93 -8.18 -1.98
N CYS A 6 1.49 -8.02 -0.80
CA CYS A 6 2.93 -8.02 -0.59
C CYS A 6 3.47 -9.45 -0.53
N SER A 7 4.48 -9.77 -1.33
CA SER A 7 5.13 -11.09 -1.36
C SER A 7 5.94 -11.40 -0.10
N GLU A 8 6.40 -10.38 0.61
CA GLU A 8 7.38 -10.54 1.70
C GLU A 8 6.73 -10.64 3.09
N CYS A 9 5.58 -10.00 3.30
CA CYS A 9 4.99 -9.87 4.63
C CYS A 9 3.50 -10.26 4.72
N GLY A 10 2.87 -10.67 3.62
CA GLY A 10 1.46 -11.08 3.60
C GLY A 10 0.46 -9.93 3.74
N PHE A 11 0.91 -8.66 3.61
CA PHE A 11 0.04 -7.50 3.61
C PHE A 11 -0.88 -7.50 2.39
N GLU A 12 -2.19 -7.34 2.61
CA GLU A 12 -3.18 -7.21 1.55
C GLU A 12 -4.04 -5.95 1.77
N ALA A 13 -4.22 -5.16 0.73
CA ALA A 13 -5.02 -3.95 0.77
C ALA A 13 -5.58 -3.60 -0.60
N ASP A 14 -6.60 -2.74 -0.67
CA ASP A 14 -6.94 -2.10 -1.94
C ASP A 14 -5.71 -1.34 -2.47
N ARG A 15 -5.44 -1.50 -3.76
CA ARG A 15 -4.21 -0.98 -4.38
C ARG A 15 -4.15 0.54 -4.35
N ASP A 16 -5.28 1.23 -4.50
CA ASP A 16 -5.31 2.68 -4.50
C ASP A 16 -5.15 3.23 -3.07
N PHE A 17 -5.68 2.50 -2.07
CA PHE A 17 -5.39 2.76 -0.65
C PHE A 17 -3.90 2.57 -0.30
N ASN A 18 -3.28 1.49 -0.76
CA ASN A 18 -1.84 1.25 -0.56
C ASN A 18 -0.98 2.39 -1.15
N ALA A 19 -1.33 2.86 -2.35
CA ALA A 19 -0.64 3.99 -2.97
C ALA A 19 -0.79 5.29 -2.14
N ALA A 20 -1.97 5.57 -1.60
CA ALA A 20 -2.20 6.75 -0.76
C ALA A 20 -1.37 6.71 0.54
N ILE A 21 -1.24 5.54 1.18
CA ILE A 21 -0.37 5.36 2.35
C ILE A 21 1.09 5.65 1.99
N ASN A 22 1.58 5.12 0.86
CA ASN A 22 2.96 5.34 0.42
C ASN A 22 3.25 6.83 0.22
N LEU A 23 2.34 7.56 -0.44
CA LEU A 23 2.47 9.01 -0.64
C LEU A 23 2.44 9.78 0.68
N LYS A 24 1.55 9.40 1.61
CA LYS A 24 1.49 10.00 2.95
C LYS A 24 2.81 9.82 3.68
N ASN A 25 3.33 8.59 3.71
CA ASN A 25 4.57 8.27 4.42
C ASN A 25 5.78 8.96 3.78
N TYR A 26 5.82 9.09 2.45
CA TYR A 26 6.90 9.81 1.73
C TYR A 26 7.02 11.29 2.13
N VAL A 27 5.91 11.95 2.49
CA VAL A 27 5.93 13.36 2.94
C VAL A 27 6.49 13.51 4.36
N TYR A 28 6.45 12.46 5.18
CA TYR A 28 6.92 12.46 6.57
C TYR A 28 8.26 11.74 6.77
N GLN A 29 8.90 11.30 5.68
CA GLN A 29 10.15 10.56 5.67
C GLN A 29 11.33 11.48 5.36
#